data_AF-A0A383BY93-F1
#
_entry.id   AF-A0A383BY93-F1
#
_cell.length_a   1.000
_cell.length_b   1.000
_cell.length_c   1.000
_cell.angle_alpha   90.00
_cell.angle_beta   90.00
_cell.angle_gamma   90.00
#
_symmetry.space_group_name_H-M   'P 1'
#
loop_
_entity.id
_entity.type
_entity.pdbx_description
1 polymer ?
#
loop_
_entity_poly.entity_id
_entity_poly.type
_entity_poly.pdbx_seq_one_letter_code
_entity_poly.pdbx_strand_id
1 'polypeptide(L)'
;LTHYYENYNSNIHRGIYTIAEKATAAYEDTRDKVAQFIQSEDRRSIVFTRGTTESINLVASSWGQENLKADDEVLITEMEHHSNIIPWQLICKKTGAKLRYIPILENGALNISDLGKYITAKTRIIAVIHQSNVFGTINPIEDIVKQAHDVGALVLVDGAQSVPHHRVDVSQMDCDFFAFSGHKMLGPTGVGVLYARPEILDKMNPFMSGGEMIREVTLEKSTWNDIPWKFEAGTPNIAQVIG
;
A
#
# COMPACT_ATOMS: atom_id res chain seq x y z
N LEU A 1 7.92 -2.13 22.04
CA LEU A 1 8.03 -3.62 22.09
C LEU A 1 7.99 -4.27 23.49
N THR A 2 8.97 -4.06 24.39
CA THR A 2 9.06 -4.77 25.70
C THR A 2 7.78 -4.70 26.54
N HIS A 3 7.19 -3.51 26.64
CA HIS A 3 5.97 -3.29 27.42
C HIS A 3 4.80 -4.19 26.99
N TYR A 4 4.59 -4.38 25.68
CA TYR A 4 3.56 -5.27 25.14
C TYR A 4 3.78 -6.71 25.63
N TYR A 5 4.99 -7.23 25.44
CA TYR A 5 5.31 -8.63 25.78
C TYR A 5 5.18 -8.93 27.27
N GLU A 6 5.55 -7.97 28.13
CA GLU A 6 5.52 -8.16 29.58
C GLU A 6 4.12 -7.96 30.19
N ASN A 7 3.23 -7.19 29.55
CA ASN A 7 2.01 -6.72 30.23
C ASN A 7 0.69 -7.18 29.60
N TYR A 8 0.62 -7.33 28.28
CA TYR A 8 -0.65 -7.62 27.60
C TYR A 8 -0.47 -8.37 26.26
N ASN A 9 0.51 -9.26 26.19
CA ASN A 9 0.67 -10.14 25.04
C ASN A 9 -0.52 -11.10 24.91
N SER A 10 -1.33 -10.89 23.89
CA SER A 10 -2.53 -11.68 23.64
C SER A 10 -2.89 -11.58 22.16
N ASN A 11 -3.65 -12.55 21.68
CA ASN A 11 -4.23 -12.45 20.34
C ASN A 11 -5.36 -11.40 20.35
N ILE A 12 -5.48 -10.64 19.27
CA ILE A 12 -6.48 -9.57 19.13
C ILE A 12 -7.79 -10.10 18.54
N HIS A 13 -8.88 -9.34 18.69
CA HIS A 13 -10.23 -9.59 18.13
C HIS A 13 -10.94 -10.90 18.51
N ARG A 14 -10.25 -11.87 19.14
CA ARG A 14 -10.81 -13.19 19.50
C ARG A 14 -11.11 -13.38 20.99
N GLY A 15 -10.73 -12.42 21.84
CA GLY A 15 -10.81 -12.54 23.28
C GLY A 15 -11.53 -11.36 23.94
N ILE A 16 -12.40 -11.66 24.90
CA ILE A 16 -13.13 -10.68 25.73
C ILE A 16 -12.52 -10.53 27.13
N TYR A 17 -11.27 -10.95 27.31
CA TYR A 17 -10.55 -10.83 28.58
C TYR A 17 -9.62 -9.63 28.55
N THR A 18 -9.34 -9.04 29.71
CA THR A 18 -8.74 -7.71 29.85
C THR A 18 -7.47 -7.48 29.03
N ILE A 19 -6.55 -8.45 28.98
CA ILE A 19 -5.31 -8.29 28.20
C ILE A 19 -5.54 -8.37 26.68
N ALA A 20 -6.54 -9.14 26.22
CA ALA A 20 -6.91 -9.20 24.80
C ALA A 20 -7.59 -7.91 24.34
N GLU A 21 -8.47 -7.35 25.17
CA GLU A 21 -9.09 -6.04 24.91
C GLU A 21 -8.02 -4.95 24.85
N LYS A 22 -7.08 -4.94 25.80
CA LYS A 22 -5.96 -3.99 25.80
C LYS A 22 -5.05 -4.14 24.58
N ALA A 23 -4.73 -5.37 24.17
CA ALA A 23 -3.95 -5.61 22.95
C ALA A 23 -4.68 -5.14 21.69
N THR A 24 -5.99 -5.42 21.61
CA THR A 24 -6.84 -5.01 20.48
C THR A 24 -6.93 -3.49 20.39
N ALA A 25 -7.20 -2.81 21.51
CA ALA A 25 -7.23 -1.35 21.57
C ALA A 25 -5.88 -0.74 21.15
N ALA A 26 -4.77 -1.23 21.70
CA ALA A 26 -3.45 -0.73 21.34
C ALA A 26 -3.12 -0.93 19.84
N TYR A 27 -3.55 -2.04 19.24
CA TYR A 27 -3.35 -2.32 17.82
C TYR A 27 -4.16 -1.36 16.93
N GLU A 28 -5.44 -1.15 17.24
CA GLU A 28 -6.31 -0.25 16.47
C GLU A 28 -5.98 1.24 16.72
N ASP A 29 -5.52 1.60 17.92
CA ASP A 29 -4.99 2.95 18.22
C ASP A 29 -3.73 3.25 17.39
N THR A 30 -2.90 2.25 17.08
CA THR A 30 -1.79 2.45 16.12
C THR A 30 -2.33 2.78 14.74
N ARG A 31 -3.43 2.13 14.31
CA ARG A 31 -4.04 2.42 13.00
C ARG A 31 -4.48 3.88 12.90
N ASP A 32 -5.07 4.40 13.97
CA ASP A 32 -5.42 5.82 14.07
C ASP A 32 -4.21 6.75 14.00
N LYS A 33 -3.14 6.42 14.72
CA LYS A 33 -1.89 7.19 14.68
C LYS A 33 -1.29 7.20 13.27
N VAL A 34 -1.32 6.07 12.57
CA VAL A 34 -0.82 5.95 11.20
C VAL A 34 -1.67 6.78 10.25
N ALA A 35 -3.00 6.70 10.33
CA ALA A 35 -3.91 7.50 9.52
C ALA A 35 -3.64 9.00 9.73
N GLN A 36 -3.57 9.45 10.98
CA GLN A 36 -3.25 10.84 11.31
C GLN A 36 -1.85 11.26 10.83
N PHE A 37 -0.86 10.38 10.95
CA PHE A 37 0.53 10.67 10.59
C PHE A 37 0.70 10.96 9.09
N ILE A 38 -0.08 10.28 8.23
CA ILE A 38 -0.10 10.53 6.78
C ILE A 38 -1.26 11.44 6.35
N GLN A 39 -1.99 12.01 7.30
CA GLN A 39 -3.16 12.89 7.08
C GLN A 39 -4.30 12.24 6.29
N SER A 40 -4.55 10.94 6.52
CA SER A 40 -5.77 10.28 6.08
C SER A 40 -6.90 10.45 7.09
N GLU A 41 -8.11 10.74 6.61
CA GLU A 41 -9.29 10.97 7.43
C GLU A 41 -9.96 9.67 7.94
N ASP A 42 -9.75 8.55 7.25
CA ASP A 42 -10.43 7.28 7.54
C ASP A 42 -9.42 6.19 7.91
N ARG A 43 -9.47 5.71 9.15
CA ARG A 43 -8.61 4.61 9.62
C ARG A 43 -8.73 3.35 8.77
N ARG A 44 -9.88 3.12 8.11
CA ARG A 44 -10.13 1.94 7.27
C ARG A 44 -9.28 1.93 6.00
N SER A 45 -8.67 3.08 5.66
CA SER A 45 -7.72 3.20 4.57
C SER A 45 -6.36 2.56 4.87
N ILE A 46 -6.08 2.23 6.14
CA ILE A 46 -4.79 1.73 6.59
C ILE A 46 -4.83 0.22 6.70
N VAL A 47 -4.02 -0.47 5.91
CA VAL A 47 -3.76 -1.92 6.00
C VAL A 47 -2.34 -2.14 6.49
N PHE A 48 -2.18 -2.95 7.54
CA PHE A 48 -0.87 -3.36 8.02
C PHE A 48 -0.33 -4.52 7.18
N THR A 49 0.92 -4.37 6.76
CA THR A 49 1.66 -5.36 5.96
C THR A 49 3.00 -5.65 6.61
N ARG A 50 3.81 -6.53 6.02
CA ARG A 50 5.19 -6.82 6.41
C ARG A 50 6.18 -5.74 5.99
N GLY A 51 5.77 -4.78 5.16
CA GLY A 51 6.63 -3.76 4.57
C GLY A 51 6.08 -3.24 3.24
N THR A 52 6.71 -2.19 2.71
CA THR A 52 6.41 -1.59 1.40
C THR A 52 6.31 -2.65 0.29
N THR A 53 7.22 -3.63 0.28
CA THR A 53 7.22 -4.69 -0.73
C THR A 53 5.93 -5.52 -0.69
N GLU A 54 5.42 -5.88 0.48
CA GLU A 54 4.17 -6.62 0.60
C GLU A 54 2.99 -5.73 0.21
N SER A 55 2.98 -4.46 0.63
CA SER A 55 1.96 -3.48 0.22
C SER A 55 1.83 -3.37 -1.31
N ILE A 56 2.95 -3.28 -2.03
CA ILE A 56 2.92 -3.19 -3.50
C ILE A 56 2.48 -4.52 -4.13
N ASN A 57 2.93 -5.66 -3.59
CA ASN A 57 2.49 -6.97 -4.08
C ASN A 57 1.00 -7.20 -3.85
N LEU A 58 0.45 -6.71 -2.73
CA LEU A 58 -0.98 -6.74 -2.41
C LEU A 58 -1.75 -6.01 -3.50
N VAL A 59 -1.37 -4.77 -3.84
CA VAL A 59 -2.04 -3.99 -4.89
C VAL A 59 -1.90 -4.67 -6.25
N ALA A 60 -0.68 -5.03 -6.66
CA ALA A 60 -0.44 -5.67 -7.95
C ALA A 60 -1.22 -6.99 -8.08
N SER A 61 -1.26 -7.82 -7.05
CA SER A 61 -1.91 -9.14 -7.10
C SER A 61 -3.42 -9.08 -6.91
N SER A 62 -3.93 -8.15 -6.10
CA SER A 62 -5.36 -8.10 -5.77
C SER A 62 -6.12 -7.17 -6.70
N TRP A 63 -5.65 -5.94 -6.86
CA TRP A 63 -6.25 -4.98 -7.78
C TRP A 63 -5.86 -5.33 -9.23
N GLY A 64 -4.57 -5.55 -9.48
CA GLY A 64 -4.08 -5.77 -10.85
C GLY A 64 -4.65 -7.01 -11.52
N GLN A 65 -4.89 -8.09 -10.77
CA GLN A 65 -5.45 -9.33 -11.30
C GLN A 65 -6.88 -9.17 -11.83
N GLU A 66 -7.69 -8.32 -11.21
CA GLU A 66 -9.09 -8.09 -11.61
C GLU A 66 -9.25 -6.97 -12.64
N ASN A 67 -8.33 -6.02 -12.67
CA ASN A 67 -8.51 -4.76 -13.41
C ASN A 67 -7.60 -4.63 -14.65
N LEU A 68 -6.54 -5.43 -14.76
CA LEU A 68 -5.65 -5.42 -15.92
C LEU A 68 -6.03 -6.50 -16.92
N LYS A 69 -6.00 -6.15 -18.21
CA LYS A 69 -6.20 -7.07 -19.34
C LYS A 69 -5.16 -6.82 -20.43
N ALA A 70 -5.21 -7.65 -21.47
CA ALA A 70 -4.42 -7.43 -22.67
C ALA A 70 -4.59 -6.00 -23.20
N ASP A 71 -3.47 -5.41 -23.62
CA ASP A 71 -3.34 -4.04 -24.14
C ASP A 71 -3.55 -2.88 -23.14
N ASP A 72 -3.89 -3.14 -21.89
CA ASP A 72 -3.77 -2.11 -20.84
C ASP A 72 -2.29 -1.82 -20.52
N GLU A 73 -2.03 -0.66 -19.94
CA GLU A 73 -0.69 -0.21 -19.58
C GLU A 73 -0.55 -0.01 -18.06
N VAL A 74 0.52 -0.56 -17.50
CA VAL A 74 1.05 -0.20 -16.18
C VAL A 74 2.25 0.70 -16.43
N LEU A 75 2.25 1.91 -15.87
CA LEU A 75 3.34 2.87 -16.04
C LEU A 75 4.16 2.94 -14.75
N ILE A 76 5.47 2.75 -14.86
CA ILE A 76 6.41 2.96 -13.75
C ILE A 76 7.55 3.89 -14.19
N THR A 77 8.53 4.16 -13.32
CA THR A 77 9.71 4.95 -13.69
C THR A 77 10.96 4.08 -13.85
N GLU A 78 12.00 4.60 -14.49
CA GLU A 78 13.31 3.93 -14.54
C GLU A 78 14.09 4.02 -13.21
N MET A 79 13.63 4.80 -12.24
CA MET A 79 14.25 4.99 -10.93
C MET A 79 13.58 4.20 -9.79
N GLU A 80 12.63 3.32 -10.12
CA GLU A 80 11.94 2.52 -9.13
C GLU A 80 12.90 1.58 -8.36
N HIS A 81 12.61 1.40 -7.07
CA HIS A 81 13.19 0.29 -6.32
C HIS A 81 12.58 -1.04 -6.81
N HIS A 82 13.31 -2.15 -6.70
CA HIS A 82 12.84 -3.46 -7.20
C HIS A 82 11.46 -3.89 -6.65
N SER A 83 11.11 -3.46 -5.43
CA SER A 83 9.77 -3.68 -4.84
C SER A 83 8.65 -3.08 -5.66
N ASN A 84 8.92 -2.01 -6.42
CA ASN A 84 7.98 -1.34 -7.30
C ASN A 84 8.27 -1.58 -8.79
N ILE A 85 8.97 -2.67 -9.12
CA ILE A 85 9.20 -3.13 -10.51
C ILE A 85 8.66 -4.55 -10.68
N ILE A 86 9.18 -5.48 -9.87
CA ILE A 86 8.97 -6.91 -10.06
C ILE A 86 7.48 -7.31 -9.94
N PRO A 87 6.69 -6.79 -8.99
CA PRO A 87 5.26 -7.14 -8.91
C PRO A 87 4.49 -6.78 -10.19
N TRP A 88 4.82 -5.62 -10.78
CA TRP A 88 4.22 -5.15 -12.02
C TRP A 88 4.62 -5.99 -13.23
N GLN A 89 5.88 -6.41 -13.31
CA GLN A 89 6.33 -7.36 -14.34
C GLN A 89 5.55 -8.67 -14.27
N LEU A 90 5.40 -9.22 -13.06
CA LEU A 90 4.71 -10.49 -12.84
C LEU A 90 3.22 -10.41 -13.18
N ILE A 91 2.53 -9.34 -12.74
CA ILE A 91 1.10 -9.20 -13.03
C ILE A 91 0.84 -8.90 -14.51
N CYS A 92 1.65 -8.04 -15.15
CA CYS A 92 1.55 -7.78 -16.59
C CYS A 92 1.72 -9.07 -17.41
N LYS A 93 2.67 -9.94 -17.01
CA LYS A 93 2.85 -11.24 -17.65
C LYS A 93 1.62 -12.15 -17.49
N LYS A 94 0.91 -12.09 -16.37
CA LYS A 94 -0.29 -12.91 -16.12
C LYS A 94 -1.51 -12.39 -16.88
N THR A 95 -1.68 -11.08 -16.98
CA THR A 95 -2.90 -10.46 -17.54
C THR A 95 -2.77 -10.08 -19.02
N GLY A 96 -1.54 -10.04 -19.54
CA GLY A 96 -1.24 -9.57 -20.89
C GLY A 96 -1.12 -8.05 -21.00
N ALA A 97 -1.23 -7.31 -19.89
CA ALA A 97 -0.95 -5.87 -19.85
C ALA A 97 0.52 -5.58 -20.17
N LYS A 98 0.81 -4.34 -20.55
CA LYS A 98 2.14 -3.88 -20.93
C LYS A 98 2.74 -3.01 -19.84
N LEU A 99 3.96 -3.32 -19.44
CA LEU A 99 4.73 -2.48 -18.53
C LEU A 99 5.49 -1.41 -19.34
N ARG A 100 5.26 -0.14 -19.00
CA ARG A 100 5.90 1.03 -19.62
C ARG A 100 6.69 1.82 -18.58
N TYR A 101 7.61 2.64 -19.06
CA TYR A 101 8.55 3.38 -18.21
C TYR A 101 8.61 4.86 -18.57
N ILE A 102 8.66 5.72 -17.56
CA ILE A 102 9.09 7.12 -17.67
C ILE A 102 10.61 7.15 -17.45
N PRO A 103 11.39 7.66 -18.43
CA PRO A 103 12.84 7.63 -18.34
C PRO A 103 13.37 8.68 -17.35
N ILE A 104 14.58 8.42 -16.87
CA ILE A 104 15.34 9.41 -16.10
C ILE A 104 16.17 10.32 -17.02
N LEU A 105 16.35 11.56 -16.60
CA LEU A 105 17.29 12.49 -17.20
C LEU A 105 18.71 12.23 -16.64
N GLU A 106 19.73 12.75 -17.35
CA GLU A 106 21.14 12.58 -16.94
C GLU A 106 21.45 13.14 -15.54
N ASN A 107 20.67 14.11 -15.08
CA ASN A 107 20.80 14.70 -13.75
C ASN A 107 20.09 13.91 -12.63
N GLY A 108 19.53 12.73 -12.93
CA GLY A 108 18.81 11.89 -11.97
C GLY A 108 17.37 12.35 -11.66
N ALA A 109 16.85 13.36 -12.39
CA ALA A 109 15.46 13.77 -12.32
C ALA A 109 14.58 12.92 -13.25
N LEU A 110 13.30 12.79 -12.92
CA LEU A 110 12.32 12.12 -13.78
C LEU A 110 12.01 13.00 -15.01
N ASN A 111 11.95 12.40 -16.20
CA ASN A 111 11.57 13.15 -17.40
C ASN A 111 10.05 13.40 -17.46
N ILE A 112 9.62 14.49 -16.82
CA ILE A 112 8.22 14.91 -16.70
C ILE A 112 7.83 16.02 -17.70
N SER A 113 8.73 16.40 -18.60
CA SER A 113 8.52 17.52 -19.53
C SER A 113 7.29 17.37 -20.43
N ASP A 114 6.91 16.13 -20.74
CA ASP A 114 5.70 15.76 -21.45
C ASP A 114 5.16 14.42 -20.91
N LEU A 115 4.49 14.49 -19.76
CA LEU A 115 3.85 13.32 -19.13
C LEU A 115 2.76 12.70 -20.01
N GLY A 116 2.10 13.50 -20.87
CA GLY A 116 1.06 13.03 -21.81
C GLY A 116 1.55 12.04 -22.86
N LYS A 117 2.87 12.00 -23.13
CA LYS A 117 3.50 10.95 -23.94
C LYS A 117 3.48 9.57 -23.27
N TYR A 118 3.47 9.54 -21.94
CA TYR A 118 3.58 8.32 -21.15
C TYR A 118 2.22 7.89 -20.59
N ILE A 119 1.43 8.84 -20.10
CA ILE A 119 0.10 8.63 -19.53
C ILE A 119 -0.92 8.69 -20.66
N THR A 120 -1.48 7.53 -21.01
CA THR A 120 -2.41 7.39 -22.13
C THR A 120 -3.77 6.88 -21.65
N ALA A 121 -4.78 6.89 -22.52
CA ALA A 121 -6.08 6.27 -22.24
C ALA A 121 -6.03 4.75 -21.98
N LYS A 122 -4.87 4.10 -22.22
CA LYS A 122 -4.63 2.69 -21.89
C LYS A 122 -3.99 2.52 -20.52
N THR A 123 -3.45 3.57 -19.93
CA THR A 123 -2.86 3.54 -18.59
C THR A 123 -3.95 3.23 -17.58
N ARG A 124 -3.74 2.18 -16.79
CA ARG A 124 -4.66 1.76 -15.72
C ARG A 124 -4.13 2.08 -14.34
N ILE A 125 -2.81 1.99 -14.17
CA ILE A 125 -2.15 2.36 -12.93
C ILE A 125 -0.76 2.91 -13.23
N ILE A 126 -0.39 3.93 -12.47
CA ILE A 126 0.96 4.48 -12.39
C ILE A 126 1.53 4.10 -11.04
N ALA A 127 2.69 3.44 -11.00
CA ALA A 127 3.40 3.18 -9.75
C ALA A 127 4.72 3.96 -9.75
N VAL A 128 4.89 4.83 -8.76
CA VAL A 128 5.99 5.80 -8.74
C VAL A 128 6.58 5.94 -7.33
N ILE A 129 7.90 5.98 -7.22
CA ILE A 129 8.55 6.39 -5.96
C ILE A 129 8.33 7.88 -5.68
N HIS A 130 7.97 8.22 -4.44
CA HIS A 130 7.92 9.61 -4.00
C HIS A 130 9.32 10.20 -3.88
N GLN A 131 10.27 9.42 -3.33
CA GLN A 131 11.67 9.82 -3.20
C GLN A 131 12.61 8.67 -3.56
N SER A 132 13.60 8.96 -4.41
CA SER A 132 14.62 7.98 -4.82
C SER A 132 15.55 7.63 -3.66
N ASN A 133 15.75 6.34 -3.41
CA ASN A 133 16.74 5.85 -2.46
C ASN A 133 18.19 5.93 -2.99
N VAL A 134 18.39 6.27 -4.27
CA VAL A 134 19.70 6.37 -4.90
C VAL A 134 20.08 7.84 -5.12
N PHE A 135 19.23 8.60 -5.79
CA PHE A 135 19.51 10.00 -6.15
C PHE A 135 18.99 11.00 -5.12
N GLY A 136 18.11 10.59 -4.20
CA GLY A 136 17.42 11.51 -3.29
C GLY A 136 16.36 12.40 -3.95
N THR A 137 16.19 12.30 -5.28
CA THR A 137 15.19 13.03 -6.07
C THR A 137 13.80 12.86 -5.48
N ILE A 138 13.11 13.98 -5.25
CA ILE A 138 11.70 14.03 -4.85
C ILE A 138 10.87 14.28 -6.12
N ASN A 139 9.96 13.36 -6.42
CA ASN A 139 9.13 13.44 -7.62
C ASN A 139 7.86 14.27 -7.37
N PRO A 140 7.34 15.00 -8.38
CA PRO A 140 6.13 15.79 -8.25
C PRO A 140 4.88 14.90 -8.34
N ILE A 141 4.53 14.28 -7.21
CA ILE A 141 3.44 13.30 -7.15
C ILE A 141 2.08 13.92 -7.53
N GLU A 142 1.78 15.13 -7.06
CA GLU A 142 0.49 15.81 -7.34
C GLU A 142 0.25 16.00 -8.85
N ASP A 143 1.29 16.39 -9.60
CA ASP A 143 1.20 16.56 -11.06
C ASP A 143 0.96 15.23 -11.79
N ILE A 144 1.56 14.14 -11.30
CA ILE A 144 1.40 12.78 -11.83
C ILE A 144 -0.02 12.27 -11.53
N VAL A 145 -0.49 12.46 -10.29
CA VAL A 145 -1.83 12.05 -9.85
C VAL A 145 -2.90 12.72 -10.68
N LYS A 146 -2.82 14.05 -10.83
CA LYS A 146 -3.77 14.80 -11.64
C LYS A 146 -3.90 14.25 -13.06
N GLN A 147 -2.77 14.04 -13.74
CA GLN A 147 -2.78 13.54 -15.13
C GLN A 147 -3.20 12.06 -15.22
N ALA A 148 -2.90 11.26 -14.21
CA ALA A 148 -3.38 9.88 -14.13
C ALA A 148 -4.91 9.83 -14.04
N HIS A 149 -5.48 10.66 -13.16
CA HIS A 149 -6.92 10.74 -12.95
C HIS A 149 -7.67 11.29 -14.17
N ASP A 150 -7.07 12.22 -14.93
CA ASP A 150 -7.63 12.73 -16.19
C ASP A 150 -7.89 11.61 -17.23
N VAL A 151 -7.13 10.50 -17.18
CA VAL A 151 -7.33 9.32 -18.03
C VAL A 151 -8.02 8.14 -17.31
N GLY A 152 -8.40 8.31 -16.04
CA GLY A 152 -9.01 7.29 -15.20
C GLY A 152 -8.03 6.21 -14.70
N ALA A 153 -6.73 6.49 -14.69
CA ALA A 153 -5.72 5.62 -14.11
C ALA A 153 -5.59 5.87 -12.60
N LEU A 154 -5.26 4.82 -11.83
CA LEU A 154 -4.92 4.96 -10.41
C LEU A 154 -3.44 5.27 -10.20
N VAL A 155 -3.06 5.79 -9.04
CA VAL A 155 -1.67 6.03 -8.66
C VAL A 155 -1.29 5.32 -7.37
N LEU A 156 -0.25 4.47 -7.46
CA LEU A 156 0.45 3.92 -6.31
C LEU A 156 1.76 4.68 -6.07
N VAL A 157 1.94 5.17 -4.85
CA VAL A 157 3.13 5.88 -4.43
C VAL A 157 3.97 5.02 -3.49
N ASP A 158 5.21 4.72 -3.88
CA ASP A 158 6.21 4.15 -2.97
C ASP A 158 6.83 5.28 -2.13
N GLY A 159 6.35 5.41 -0.90
CA GLY A 159 6.76 6.39 0.08
C GLY A 159 7.85 5.92 1.04
N ALA A 160 8.52 4.79 0.75
CA ALA A 160 9.42 4.16 1.71
C ALA A 160 10.58 5.07 2.15
N GLN A 161 11.03 5.99 1.28
CA GLN A 161 12.06 6.99 1.63
C GLN A 161 11.48 8.35 2.01
N SER A 162 10.31 8.73 1.51
CA SER A 162 9.76 10.05 1.83
C SER A 162 9.25 10.14 3.27
N VAL A 163 8.58 9.08 3.75
CA VAL A 163 7.92 9.08 5.07
C VAL A 163 8.89 9.33 6.24
N PRO A 164 10.11 8.74 6.27
CA PRO A 164 11.09 9.06 7.31
C PRO A 164 11.65 10.49 7.27
N HIS A 165 11.54 11.21 6.15
CA HIS A 165 12.28 12.45 5.90
C HIS A 165 11.39 13.68 5.82
N HIS A 166 10.12 13.53 5.45
CA HIS A 166 9.21 14.63 5.18
C HIS A 166 7.81 14.31 5.71
N ARG A 167 7.04 15.36 6.05
CA ARG A 167 5.61 15.20 6.31
C ARG A 167 4.92 14.77 5.01
N VAL A 168 4.08 13.75 5.11
CA VAL A 168 3.28 13.24 4.01
C VAL A 168 1.83 13.57 4.28
N ASP A 169 1.12 13.95 3.22
CA ASP A 169 -0.32 14.19 3.23
C ASP A 169 -0.92 13.45 2.05
N VAL A 170 -1.48 12.26 2.29
CA VAL A 170 -2.07 11.45 1.21
C VAL A 170 -3.38 12.04 0.70
N SER A 171 -4.06 12.85 1.51
CA SER A 171 -5.28 13.55 1.12
C SER A 171 -4.96 14.71 0.17
N GLN A 172 -3.92 15.50 0.48
CA GLN A 172 -3.42 16.56 -0.41
C GLN A 172 -2.82 15.98 -1.70
N MET A 173 -2.01 14.92 -1.60
CA MET A 173 -1.44 14.25 -2.77
C MET A 173 -2.49 13.63 -3.69
N ASP A 174 -3.67 13.34 -3.14
CA ASP A 174 -4.78 12.70 -3.84
C ASP A 174 -4.42 11.34 -4.47
N CYS A 175 -3.41 10.65 -3.92
CA CYS A 175 -3.00 9.33 -4.43
C CYS A 175 -3.99 8.22 -4.03
N ASP A 176 -4.04 7.15 -4.83
CA ASP A 176 -4.97 6.03 -4.62
C ASP A 176 -4.42 4.97 -3.68
N PHE A 177 -3.11 4.77 -3.74
CA PHE A 177 -2.35 3.88 -2.85
C PHE A 177 -1.06 4.55 -2.40
N PHE A 178 -0.65 4.32 -1.15
CA PHE A 178 0.63 4.80 -0.63
C PHE A 178 1.26 3.76 0.28
N ALA A 179 2.53 3.40 0.04
CA ALA A 179 3.19 2.29 0.72
C ALA A 179 4.49 2.72 1.42
N PHE A 180 4.69 2.30 2.67
CA PHE A 180 5.93 2.55 3.41
C PHE A 180 6.24 1.46 4.45
N SER A 181 7.46 1.48 5.00
CA SER A 181 7.98 0.46 5.91
C SER A 181 8.40 1.07 7.25
N GLY A 182 8.02 0.43 8.36
CA GLY A 182 8.32 0.91 9.72
C GLY A 182 9.82 1.00 10.01
N HIS A 183 10.60 0.00 9.59
CA HIS A 183 12.05 -0.06 9.85
C HIS A 183 12.87 1.07 9.23
N LYS A 184 12.32 1.84 8.28
CA LYS A 184 12.98 3.03 7.72
C LYS A 184 12.71 4.29 8.54
N MET A 185 11.73 4.27 9.43
CA MET A 185 11.27 5.39 10.26
C MET A 185 11.42 5.08 11.76
N LEU A 186 12.50 4.38 12.14
CA LEU A 186 12.83 3.97 13.51
C LEU A 186 11.82 3.02 14.18
N GLY A 187 10.88 2.46 13.40
CA GLY A 187 9.95 1.44 13.86
C GLY A 187 10.53 0.02 13.76
N PRO A 188 9.76 -0.99 14.18
CA PRO A 188 10.18 -2.39 14.11
C PRO A 188 10.39 -2.90 12.68
N THR A 189 11.15 -4.00 12.56
CA THR A 189 11.23 -4.79 11.33
C THR A 189 9.98 -5.64 11.13
N GLY A 190 9.72 -6.07 9.89
CA GLY A 190 8.60 -6.96 9.58
C GLY A 190 7.21 -6.31 9.66
N VAL A 191 7.15 -4.97 9.66
CA VAL A 191 5.91 -4.19 9.59
C VAL A 191 6.04 -3.06 8.58
N GLY A 192 4.95 -2.82 7.86
CA GLY A 192 4.74 -1.70 6.96
C GLY A 192 3.27 -1.37 6.85
N VAL A 193 3.00 -0.41 5.99
CA VAL A 193 1.66 0.14 5.80
C VAL A 193 1.37 0.19 4.31
N LEU A 194 0.14 -0.17 3.96
CA LEU A 194 -0.51 0.24 2.74
C LEU A 194 -1.65 1.18 3.14
N TYR A 195 -1.57 2.43 2.73
CA TYR A 195 -2.74 3.28 2.60
C TYR A 195 -3.38 3.00 1.24
N ALA A 196 -4.71 2.94 1.22
CA ALA A 196 -5.49 2.91 0.01
C ALA A 196 -6.87 3.53 0.26
N ARG A 197 -7.44 4.18 -0.76
CA ARG A 197 -8.78 4.77 -0.61
C ARG A 197 -9.82 3.70 -0.24
N PRO A 198 -10.71 3.94 0.75
CA PRO A 198 -11.69 2.94 1.20
C PRO A 198 -12.52 2.33 0.07
N GLU A 199 -13.00 3.15 -0.88
CA GLU A 199 -13.82 2.71 -2.01
C GLU A 199 -13.08 1.83 -3.02
N ILE A 200 -11.75 1.89 -3.04
CA ILE A 200 -10.90 1.00 -3.83
C ILE A 200 -10.68 -0.31 -3.06
N LEU A 201 -10.34 -0.22 -1.77
CA LEU A 201 -10.17 -1.39 -0.90
C LEU A 201 -11.44 -2.26 -0.86
N ASP A 202 -12.62 -1.64 -0.78
CA ASP A 202 -13.90 -2.36 -0.74
C ASP A 202 -14.11 -3.23 -1.98
N LYS A 203 -13.70 -2.75 -3.16
CA LYS A 203 -13.85 -3.44 -4.44
C LYS A 203 -12.76 -4.49 -4.71
N MET A 204 -11.62 -4.40 -4.04
CA MET A 204 -10.50 -5.33 -4.23
C MET A 204 -10.79 -6.70 -3.61
N ASN A 205 -10.37 -7.76 -4.30
CA ASN A 205 -10.38 -9.12 -3.76
C ASN A 205 -9.31 -9.28 -2.66
N PRO A 206 -9.48 -10.23 -1.72
CA PRO A 206 -8.47 -10.45 -0.68
C PRO A 206 -7.11 -10.89 -1.25
N PHE A 207 -6.04 -10.51 -0.58
CA PHE A 207 -4.66 -10.84 -0.97
C PHE A 207 -4.20 -12.20 -0.45
N MET A 208 -4.26 -12.38 0.86
CA MET A 208 -4.03 -13.65 1.54
C MET A 208 -5.35 -14.17 2.09
N SER A 209 -5.52 -15.50 2.09
CA SER A 209 -6.72 -16.17 2.61
C SER A 209 -6.41 -16.92 3.90
N GLY A 210 -7.28 -16.84 4.90
CA GLY A 210 -7.10 -17.52 6.18
C GLY A 210 -8.09 -17.03 7.25
N GLY A 211 -7.75 -17.22 8.52
CA GLY A 211 -8.49 -16.60 9.63
C GLY A 211 -8.36 -15.07 9.65
N GLU A 212 -9.12 -14.40 10.52
CA GLU A 212 -9.22 -12.93 10.69
C GLU A 212 -9.87 -12.16 9.52
N MET A 213 -9.52 -12.51 8.28
CA MET A 213 -9.99 -11.81 7.07
C MET A 213 -11.39 -12.23 6.59
N ILE A 214 -11.99 -13.25 7.22
CA ILE A 214 -13.32 -13.79 6.91
C ILE A 214 -14.40 -13.18 7.81
N ARG A 215 -15.64 -13.20 7.34
CA ARG A 215 -16.85 -12.91 8.14
C ARG A 215 -17.65 -14.19 8.42
N GLU A 216 -17.88 -14.99 7.39
CA GLU A 216 -18.56 -16.28 7.48
C GLU A 216 -17.80 -17.31 6.66
N VAL A 217 -17.67 -18.53 7.20
CA VAL A 217 -17.09 -19.69 6.51
C VAL A 217 -18.05 -20.85 6.62
N THR A 218 -18.38 -21.43 5.48
CA THR A 218 -19.15 -22.68 5.36
C THR A 218 -18.30 -23.71 4.63
N LEU A 219 -18.81 -24.94 4.46
CA LEU A 219 -18.11 -25.98 3.70
C LEU A 219 -17.93 -25.63 2.20
N GLU A 220 -18.76 -24.75 1.65
CA GLU A 220 -18.80 -24.47 0.20
C GLU A 220 -18.41 -23.04 -0.17
N LYS A 221 -18.60 -22.08 0.74
CA LYS A 221 -18.40 -20.65 0.49
C LYS A 221 -17.85 -19.92 1.71
N SER A 222 -17.18 -18.80 1.43
CA SER A 222 -16.72 -17.84 2.44
C SER A 222 -17.12 -16.42 2.04
N THR A 223 -17.35 -15.57 3.03
CA THR A 223 -17.51 -14.12 2.87
C THR A 223 -16.42 -13.39 3.63
N TRP A 224 -16.09 -12.18 3.19
CA TRP A 224 -14.94 -11.45 3.71
C TRP A 224 -15.33 -10.44 4.80
N ASN A 225 -14.38 -10.16 5.68
CA ASN A 225 -14.51 -9.13 6.69
C ASN A 225 -14.58 -7.73 6.04
N ASP A 226 -14.95 -6.73 6.83
CA ASP A 226 -14.87 -5.33 6.40
C ASP A 226 -13.40 -4.90 6.22
N ILE A 227 -13.19 -3.78 5.53
CA ILE A 227 -11.86 -3.16 5.43
C ILE A 227 -11.49 -2.52 6.78
N PRO A 228 -10.21 -2.57 7.19
CA PRO A 228 -9.06 -3.10 6.45
C PRO A 228 -8.80 -4.60 6.68
N TRP A 229 -9.50 -5.23 7.64
CA TRP A 229 -9.24 -6.61 8.08
C TRP A 229 -9.37 -7.65 6.97
N LYS A 230 -10.15 -7.38 5.91
CA LYS A 230 -10.18 -8.17 4.66
C LYS A 230 -8.78 -8.48 4.11
N PHE A 231 -7.78 -7.64 4.36
CA PHE A 231 -6.42 -7.77 3.84
C PHE A 231 -5.40 -8.23 4.88
N GLU A 232 -5.81 -8.51 6.12
CA GLU A 232 -4.94 -8.83 7.26
C GLU A 232 -5.16 -10.28 7.71
N ALA A 233 -4.83 -11.24 6.84
CA ALA A 233 -5.10 -12.66 7.09
C ALA A 233 -4.16 -13.27 8.14
N GLY A 234 -4.75 -14.03 9.08
CA GLY A 234 -4.03 -14.73 10.14
C GLY A 234 -3.68 -13.82 11.32
N THR A 235 -3.00 -14.38 12.32
CA THR A 235 -2.54 -13.59 13.47
C THR A 235 -1.54 -12.52 13.02
N PRO A 236 -1.79 -11.23 13.28
CA PRO A 236 -0.92 -10.17 12.81
C PRO A 236 0.38 -10.09 13.61
N ASN A 237 1.35 -9.32 13.11
CA ASN A 237 2.56 -8.95 13.84
C ASN A 237 2.24 -7.90 14.93
N ILE A 238 1.43 -8.28 15.91
CA ILE A 238 0.80 -7.38 16.91
C ILE A 238 1.84 -6.49 17.60
N ALA A 239 2.91 -7.11 18.12
CA ALA A 239 3.95 -6.38 18.83
C ALA A 239 4.68 -5.37 17.93
N GLN A 240 4.93 -5.72 16.66
CA GLN A 240 5.60 -4.84 15.71
C GLN A 240 4.72 -3.69 15.24
N VAL A 241 3.40 -3.90 15.13
CA VAL A 241 2.46 -2.83 14.84
C VAL A 241 2.36 -1.86 16.02
N ILE A 242 2.23 -2.37 17.25
CA ILE A 242 2.11 -1.51 18.45
C ILE A 242 3.40 -0.73 18.75
N GLY A 243 4.56 -1.34 18.46
CA GLY A 243 5.74 -1.22 19.32
C GLY A 243 6.96 -0.51 18.80
#